data_AF-A0A2S8WWG5-F1
#
_entry.id   AF-A0A2S8WWG5-F1
#
_cell.length_a   1.000
_cell.length_b   1.000
_cell.length_c   1.000
_cell.angle_alpha   90.00
_cell.angle_beta   90.00
_cell.angle_gamma   90.00
#
_symmetry.space_group_name_H-M   'P 1'
#
loop_
_entity.id
_entity.type
_entity.pdbx_description
1 polymer ?
#
loop_
_entity_poly.entity_id
_entity_poly.type
_entity_poly.pdbx_seq_one_letter_code
_entity_poly.pdbx_strand_id
1 'polypeptide(L)'
;MYLPVDFFTPLLYVAVAGIMVIFAFPMGVSAFFRWKKFRSDANGLQTYARRRDLRIQTGISIACIALALGASGIALVGWQNSKSNLVTNIETRYAVKDVKVTGWNGSWAQVTLLTDAGVEHQNLSVYLSDIYEPLIEGNLADADSGSAKDLDIALR
;
A
#
# COMPACT_ATOMS: atom_id res chain seq x y z
N MET A 1 -5.72 -25.23 4.39
CA MET A 1 -4.34 -24.77 4.10
C MET A 1 -4.42 -23.25 3.94
N TYR A 2 -3.52 -22.49 4.57
CA TYR A 2 -3.58 -21.03 4.55
C TYR A 2 -3.08 -20.46 3.21
N LEU A 3 -3.70 -19.36 2.79
CA LEU A 3 -3.33 -18.64 1.58
C LEU A 3 -2.10 -17.76 1.83
N PRO A 4 -1.23 -17.56 0.82
CA PRO A 4 -0.03 -16.74 0.98
C PRO A 4 -0.41 -15.27 1.19
N VAL A 5 0.21 -14.62 2.16
CA VAL A 5 0.02 -13.20 2.47
C VAL A 5 1.36 -12.49 2.36
N ASP A 6 1.48 -11.60 1.37
CA ASP A 6 2.71 -10.85 1.12
C ASP A 6 2.39 -9.36 0.89
N PHE A 7 2.61 -8.55 1.91
CA PHE A 7 2.50 -7.09 1.81
C PHE A 7 3.81 -6.42 1.40
N PHE A 8 4.94 -7.15 1.39
CA PHE A 8 6.25 -6.60 1.08
C PHE A 8 6.41 -6.34 -0.42
N THR A 9 6.04 -7.31 -1.25
CA THR A 9 6.09 -7.15 -2.72
C THR A 9 5.31 -5.92 -3.21
N PRO A 10 4.03 -5.71 -2.86
CA PRO A 10 3.31 -4.51 -3.30
C PRO A 10 3.94 -3.22 -2.74
N LEU A 11 4.47 -3.23 -1.51
CA LEU A 11 5.17 -2.08 -0.93
C LEU A 11 6.45 -1.73 -1.71
N LEU A 12 7.20 -2.74 -2.15
CA LEU A 12 8.38 -2.55 -3.00
C LEU A 12 8.00 -1.88 -4.33
N TYR A 13 6.90 -2.30 -4.97
CA TYR A 13 6.41 -1.67 -6.19
C TYR A 13 5.99 -0.22 -5.98
N VAL A 14 5.36 0.12 -4.84
CA VAL A 14 5.06 1.52 -4.47
C VAL A 14 6.34 2.32 -4.31
N ALA A 15 7.37 1.77 -3.65
CA ALA A 15 8.65 2.46 -3.49
C ALA A 15 9.32 2.75 -4.84
N VAL A 16 9.36 1.76 -5.74
CA VAL A 16 9.88 1.93 -7.11
C VAL A 16 9.09 2.99 -7.87
N ALA A 17 7.75 2.97 -7.79
CA ALA A 17 6.90 3.98 -8.41
C ALA A 17 7.19 5.38 -7.86
N GLY A 18 7.34 5.52 -6.54
CA GLY A 18 7.67 6.78 -5.88
C GLY A 18 9.00 7.36 -6.37
N ILE A 19 10.05 6.55 -6.44
CA ILE A 19 11.37 6.95 -6.97
C ILE A 19 11.23 7.44 -8.42
N MET A 20 10.53 6.68 -9.26
CA MET A 20 10.32 7.05 -10.66
C MET A 20 9.61 8.40 -10.80
N VAL A 21 8.57 8.65 -9.99
CA VAL A 21 7.84 9.94 -10.01
C VAL A 21 8.72 11.10 -9.57
N ILE A 22 9.56 10.91 -8.55
CA ILE A 22 10.49 11.94 -8.05
C ILE A 22 11.43 12.42 -9.15
N PHE A 23 11.91 11.54 -10.03
CA PHE A 23 12.76 11.92 -11.16
C PHE A 23 11.96 12.41 -12.38
N ALA A 24 10.86 11.73 -12.68
CA ALA A 24 10.08 12.01 -13.88
C ALA A 24 9.39 13.37 -13.82
N PHE A 25 8.94 13.81 -12.65
CA PHE A 25 8.17 15.04 -12.50
C PHE A 25 9.02 16.31 -12.76
N PRO A 26 10.18 16.52 -12.11
CA PRO A 26 11.06 17.65 -12.43
C PRO A 26 11.54 17.63 -13.88
N MET A 27 11.82 16.43 -14.42
CA MET A 27 12.19 16.28 -15.83
C MET A 27 11.05 16.68 -16.78
N GLY A 28 9.82 16.30 -16.48
CA GLY A 28 8.64 16.64 -17.27
C GLY A 28 8.34 18.14 -17.22
N VAL A 29 8.39 18.73 -16.03
CA VAL A 29 8.18 20.18 -15.83
C VAL A 29 9.24 20.99 -16.57
N SER A 30 10.52 20.62 -16.42
CA SER A 30 11.61 21.30 -17.13
C SER A 30 11.50 21.13 -18.65
N ALA A 31 11.16 19.94 -19.15
CA ALA A 31 10.90 19.72 -20.58
C ALA A 31 9.76 20.60 -21.10
N PHE A 32 8.68 20.75 -20.33
CA PHE A 32 7.53 21.59 -20.69
C PHE A 32 7.92 23.07 -20.82
N PHE A 33 8.66 23.62 -19.85
CA PHE A 33 9.14 25.00 -19.94
C PHE A 33 10.11 25.20 -21.11
N ARG A 34 11.02 24.25 -21.34
CA ARG A 34 11.95 24.29 -22.49
C ARG A 34 11.20 24.24 -23.81
N TRP A 35 10.09 23.50 -23.87
CA TRP A 35 9.27 23.37 -25.07
C TRP A 35 8.49 24.65 -25.36
N LYS A 36 7.90 25.25 -24.32
CA LYS A 36 7.22 26.55 -24.44
C LYS A 36 8.20 27.62 -24.96
N LYS A 37 9.42 27.66 -24.41
CA LYS A 37 10.48 28.57 -24.88
C LYS A 37 10.92 28.27 -26.31
N PHE A 38 11.10 27.00 -26.65
CA PHE A 38 11.47 26.58 -28.00
C PHE A 38 10.46 27.05 -29.06
N ARG A 39 9.16 27.05 -28.72
CA ARG A 39 8.10 27.55 -29.61
C ARG A 39 8.10 29.06 -29.79
N SER A 40 8.58 29.82 -28.80
CA SER A 40 8.70 31.28 -28.89
C SER A 40 10.00 31.75 -29.55
N ASP A 41 10.98 30.86 -29.73
CA ASP A 41 12.27 31.22 -30.32
C ASP A 41 12.16 31.47 -31.83
N ALA A 42 12.89 32.47 -32.35
CA ALA A 42 12.95 32.78 -33.76
C ALA A 42 13.49 31.60 -34.61
N ASN A 43 13.11 31.52 -35.88
CA ASN A 43 13.39 30.38 -36.76
C ASN A 43 14.88 29.97 -36.87
N GLY A 44 15.83 30.90 -36.68
CA GLY A 44 17.27 30.63 -36.68
C GLY A 44 17.81 29.95 -35.40
N LEU A 45 17.08 30.01 -34.30
CA LEU A 45 17.47 29.43 -33.00
C LEU A 45 16.87 28.03 -32.77
N GLN A 46 15.98 27.58 -33.67
CA GLN A 46 15.28 26.30 -33.62
C GLN A 46 16.08 25.16 -34.29
N THR A 47 17.31 24.93 -33.80
CA THR A 47 18.21 23.92 -34.35
C THR A 47 17.69 22.49 -34.15
N TYR A 48 18.16 21.56 -35.01
CA TYR A 48 17.81 20.14 -34.90
C TYR A 48 18.28 19.52 -33.58
N ALA A 49 19.49 19.86 -33.13
CA ALA A 49 20.06 19.36 -31.88
C ALA A 49 19.15 19.66 -30.68
N ARG A 50 18.59 20.87 -30.63
CA ARG A 50 17.70 21.32 -29.54
C ARG A 50 16.33 20.63 -29.58
N ARG A 51 15.79 20.33 -30.77
CA ARG A 51 14.58 19.51 -30.92
C ARG A 51 14.77 18.08 -30.47
N ARG A 52 15.90 17.46 -30.85
CA ARG A 52 16.22 16.08 -30.47
C ARG A 52 16.37 15.94 -28.97
N ASP A 53 17.14 16.82 -28.34
CA ASP A 53 17.33 16.83 -26.89
C ASP A 53 15.99 16.95 -26.13
N LEU A 54 15.12 17.86 -26.59
CA LEU A 54 13.80 18.04 -25.98
C LEU A 54 12.89 16.80 -26.14
N ARG A 55 12.94 16.13 -27.29
CA ARG A 55 12.21 14.87 -27.50
C ARG A 55 12.73 13.76 -26.60
N ILE A 56 14.06 13.63 -26.44
CA ILE A 56 14.67 12.63 -25.56
C ILE A 56 14.24 12.87 -24.11
N GLN A 57 14.38 14.11 -23.62
CA GLN A 57 13.99 14.46 -22.25
C GLN A 57 12.51 14.19 -21.98
N THR A 58 11.64 14.58 -22.92
CA THR A 58 10.19 14.35 -22.81
C THR A 58 9.87 12.86 -22.87
N GLY A 59 10.51 12.12 -23.77
CA GLY A 59 10.34 10.67 -23.91
C GLY A 59 10.74 9.91 -22.65
N ILE A 60 11.88 10.26 -22.04
CA ILE A 60 12.33 9.64 -20.79
C ILE A 60 11.34 9.93 -19.66
N SER A 61 10.89 11.18 -19.52
CA SER A 61 9.90 11.54 -18.48
C SER A 61 8.58 10.75 -18.65
N ILE A 62 8.07 10.66 -19.88
CA ILE A 62 6.85 9.88 -20.18
C ILE A 62 7.06 8.40 -19.87
N ALA A 63 8.19 7.82 -20.27
CA ALA A 63 8.51 6.42 -20.01
C ALA A 63 8.58 6.13 -18.50
N CYS A 64 9.23 7.00 -17.71
CA CYS A 64 9.28 6.86 -16.26
C CYS A 64 7.89 6.96 -15.62
N ILE A 65 7.02 7.87 -16.08
CA ILE A 65 5.63 7.97 -15.59
C ILE A 65 4.86 6.69 -15.93
N ALA A 66 4.98 6.19 -17.17
CA ALA A 66 4.30 4.97 -17.58
C ALA A 66 4.72 3.75 -16.74
N LEU A 67 6.02 3.62 -16.45
CA LEU A 67 6.54 2.58 -15.57
C LEU A 67 6.05 2.74 -14.13
N ALA A 68 6.03 3.98 -13.60
CA ALA A 68 5.50 4.25 -12.27
C ALA A 68 4.02 3.87 -12.14
N LEU A 69 3.21 4.19 -13.15
CA LEU A 69 1.80 3.80 -13.21
C LEU A 69 1.65 2.27 -13.28
N GLY A 70 2.45 1.58 -14.10
CA GLY A 70 2.45 0.12 -14.17
C GLY A 70 2.79 -0.53 -12.82
N ALA A 71 3.86 -0.08 -12.18
CA ALA A 71 4.25 -0.54 -10.84
C ALA A 71 3.16 -0.26 -9.79
N SER A 72 2.54 0.92 -9.85
CA SER A 72 1.43 1.27 -8.94
C SER A 72 0.22 0.36 -9.13
N GLY A 73 -0.11 0.00 -10.38
CA GLY A 73 -1.16 -0.96 -10.68
C GLY A 73 -0.90 -2.33 -10.09
N ILE A 74 0.32 -2.85 -10.25
CA ILE A 74 0.74 -4.14 -9.66
C ILE A 74 0.67 -4.08 -8.13
N ALA A 75 1.13 -2.99 -7.52
CA ALA A 75 1.07 -2.81 -6.08
C ALA A 75 -0.37 -2.84 -5.54
N LEU A 76 -1.31 -2.17 -6.21
CA LEU A 76 -2.71 -2.16 -5.80
C LEU A 76 -3.33 -3.56 -5.83
N VAL A 77 -3.09 -4.31 -6.91
CA VAL A 77 -3.59 -5.69 -7.04
C VAL A 77 -2.96 -6.60 -5.99
N GLY A 78 -1.64 -6.52 -5.80
CA GLY A 78 -0.93 -7.29 -4.79
C GLY A 78 -1.44 -7.00 -3.38
N TRP A 79 -1.67 -5.73 -3.05
CA TRP A 79 -2.21 -5.33 -1.75
C TRP A 79 -3.62 -5.88 -1.50
N GLN A 80 -4.51 -5.80 -2.49
CA GLN A 80 -5.87 -6.33 -2.39
C GLN A 80 -5.86 -7.85 -2.20
N ASN A 81 -5.04 -8.56 -2.97
CA ASN A 81 -4.90 -10.01 -2.85
C ASN A 81 -4.38 -10.41 -1.46
N SER A 82 -3.33 -9.75 -0.96
CA SER A 82 -2.77 -10.04 0.37
C SER A 82 -3.75 -9.72 1.49
N LYS A 83 -4.51 -8.62 1.38
CA LYS A 83 -5.58 -8.29 2.33
C LYS A 83 -6.70 -9.33 2.32
N SER A 84 -7.16 -9.75 1.14
CA SER A 84 -8.19 -10.78 0.99
C SER A 84 -7.73 -12.13 1.57
N ASN A 85 -6.50 -12.53 1.26
CA ASN A 85 -5.93 -13.78 1.76
C ASN A 85 -5.80 -13.77 3.28
N LEU A 86 -5.38 -12.64 3.87
CA LEU A 86 -5.32 -12.47 5.33
C LEU A 86 -6.70 -12.62 5.96
N VAL A 87 -7.72 -11.96 5.41
CA VAL A 87 -9.11 -12.06 5.87
C VAL A 87 -9.59 -13.51 5.84
N THR A 88 -9.43 -14.20 4.70
CA THR A 88 -9.83 -15.60 4.55
C THR A 88 -9.10 -16.52 5.53
N ASN A 89 -7.80 -16.29 5.77
CA ASN A 89 -7.04 -17.07 6.73
C ASN A 89 -7.56 -16.89 8.16
N ILE A 90 -7.92 -15.66 8.55
CA ILE A 90 -8.48 -15.35 9.87
C ILE A 90 -9.86 -15.98 10.04
N GLU A 91 -10.74 -15.81 9.06
CA GLU A 91 -12.08 -16.43 9.04
C GLU A 91 -11.98 -17.96 9.18
N THR A 92 -11.06 -18.58 8.44
CA THR A 92 -10.86 -20.03 8.47
C THR A 92 -10.35 -20.51 9.83
N ARG A 93 -9.46 -19.76 10.49
CA ARG A 93 -8.85 -20.18 11.77
C ARG A 93 -9.79 -19.95 12.96
N TYR A 94 -10.45 -18.79 13.00
CA TYR A 94 -11.18 -18.34 14.18
C TYR A 94 -12.70 -18.46 14.05
N ALA A 95 -13.21 -18.93 12.90
CA ALA A 95 -14.65 -19.07 12.63
C ALA A 95 -15.41 -17.77 12.96
N VAL A 96 -14.88 -16.65 12.48
CA VAL A 96 -15.47 -15.32 12.67
C VAL A 96 -16.33 -14.95 11.47
N LYS A 97 -17.36 -14.14 11.70
CA LYS A 97 -18.35 -13.75 10.69
C LYS A 97 -17.86 -12.67 9.75
N ASP A 98 -17.09 -11.73 10.27
CA ASP A 98 -16.51 -10.62 9.49
C ASP A 98 -15.16 -10.20 10.06
N VAL A 99 -14.26 -9.79 9.16
CA VAL A 99 -12.90 -9.37 9.47
C VAL A 99 -12.56 -8.13 8.66
N LYS A 100 -12.32 -7.03 9.37
CA LYS A 100 -11.89 -5.77 8.76
C LYS A 100 -10.45 -5.47 9.12
N VAL A 101 -9.56 -5.59 8.14
CA VAL A 101 -8.17 -5.13 8.27
C VAL A 101 -8.13 -3.61 8.21
N THR A 102 -7.72 -2.98 9.33
CA THR A 102 -7.63 -1.52 9.51
C THR A 102 -6.25 -0.99 9.14
N GLY A 103 -5.19 -1.78 9.31
CA GLY A 103 -3.84 -1.35 8.99
C GLY A 103 -2.83 -2.49 8.92
N TRP A 104 -1.65 -2.19 8.37
CA TRP A 104 -0.48 -3.04 8.34
C TRP A 104 0.75 -2.19 8.61
N ASN A 105 1.62 -2.62 9.53
CA ASN A 105 2.79 -1.83 9.93
C ASN A 105 4.14 -2.41 9.44
N GLY A 106 4.11 -3.51 8.69
CA GLY A 106 5.32 -4.21 8.24
C GLY A 106 5.61 -5.51 8.99
N SER A 107 4.99 -5.75 10.14
CA SER A 107 5.22 -6.95 10.95
C SER A 107 3.93 -7.60 11.45
N TRP A 108 2.89 -6.80 11.69
CA TRP A 108 1.56 -7.30 12.04
C TRP A 108 0.46 -6.48 11.37
N ALA A 109 -0.70 -7.12 11.24
CA ALA A 109 -1.93 -6.48 10.79
C ALA A 109 -2.74 -6.02 12.00
N GLN A 110 -3.40 -4.87 11.87
CA GLN A 110 -4.47 -4.49 12.79
C GLN A 110 -5.81 -4.88 12.17
N VAL A 111 -6.64 -5.57 12.93
CA VAL A 111 -7.94 -6.05 12.49
C VAL A 111 -9.02 -5.77 13.50
N THR A 112 -10.24 -5.62 12.99
CA THR A 112 -11.47 -5.68 13.76
C THR A 112 -12.20 -6.96 13.37
N LEU A 113 -12.65 -7.72 14.37
CA LEU A 113 -13.33 -9.01 14.19
C LEU A 113 -14.75 -8.93 14.71
N LEU A 114 -15.68 -9.54 13.99
CA LEU A 114 -17.04 -9.80 14.45
C LEU A 114 -17.22 -11.30 14.66
N THR A 115 -17.45 -11.70 15.90
CA THR A 115 -17.70 -13.10 16.26
C THR A 115 -19.12 -13.53 15.89
N ASP A 116 -19.37 -14.84 15.83
CA ASP A 116 -20.72 -15.40 15.60
C ASP A 116 -21.72 -15.03 16.70
N ALA A 117 -21.23 -14.74 17.91
CA ALA A 117 -22.03 -14.21 19.01
C ALA A 117 -22.43 -12.73 18.82
N GLY A 118 -21.95 -12.08 17.76
CA GLY A 118 -22.20 -10.66 17.46
C GLY A 118 -21.31 -9.69 18.24
N VAL A 119 -20.27 -10.19 18.93
CA VAL A 119 -19.32 -9.35 19.67
C VAL A 119 -18.24 -8.85 18.72
N GLU A 120 -18.03 -7.54 18.72
CA GLU A 120 -16.99 -6.87 17.93
C GLU A 120 -15.73 -6.64 18.77
N HIS A 121 -14.59 -7.18 18.33
CA HIS A 121 -13.29 -6.93 18.93
C HIS A 121 -12.46 -6.05 18.00
N GLN A 122 -12.09 -4.85 18.46
CA GLN A 122 -11.41 -3.84 17.65
C GLN A 122 -9.90 -3.79 17.95
N ASN A 123 -9.11 -3.32 16.97
CA ASN A 123 -7.67 -3.07 17.09
C ASN A 123 -6.84 -4.28 17.55
N LEU A 124 -7.25 -5.49 17.16
CA LEU A 124 -6.50 -6.70 17.43
C LEU A 124 -5.26 -6.78 16.54
N SER A 125 -4.13 -7.15 17.13
CA SER A 125 -2.87 -7.35 16.39
C SER A 125 -2.77 -8.81 15.94
N VAL A 126 -2.62 -9.01 14.63
CA VAL A 126 -2.50 -10.33 13.98
C VAL A 126 -1.11 -10.47 13.38
N TYR A 127 -0.40 -11.47 13.86
CA TYR A 127 0.89 -11.92 13.34
C TYR A 127 0.67 -13.09 12.39
N LEU A 128 1.61 -13.31 11.48
CA LEU A 128 1.58 -14.46 10.58
C LEU A 128 2.75 -15.37 10.93
N SER A 129 2.48 -16.67 11.06
CA SER A 129 3.55 -17.67 11.13
C SER A 129 4.16 -17.93 9.75
N ASP A 130 5.25 -18.71 9.71
CA ASP A 130 5.94 -19.10 8.47
C ASP A 130 5.05 -19.83 7.46
N ILE A 131 3.93 -20.41 7.90
CA ILE A 131 2.92 -21.07 7.05
C ILE A 131 1.70 -20.18 6.79
N TYR A 132 1.81 -18.87 7.01
CA TYR A 132 0.74 -17.86 6.90
C TYR A 132 -0.42 -18.07 7.88
N GLU A 133 -0.16 -18.76 8.98
CA GLU A 133 -1.17 -18.97 10.02
C GLU A 133 -1.37 -17.66 10.81
N PRO A 134 -2.60 -17.11 10.91
CA PRO A 134 -2.84 -15.86 11.62
C PRO A 134 -2.88 -16.10 13.13
N LEU A 135 -2.05 -15.40 13.90
CA LEU A 135 -1.93 -15.47 15.35
C LEU A 135 -2.37 -14.13 15.95
N ILE A 136 -3.48 -14.10 16.68
CA ILE A 136 -3.95 -12.91 17.39
C ILE A 136 -3.20 -12.81 18.73
N GLU A 137 -2.68 -11.63 19.05
CA GLU A 137 -2.07 -11.36 20.36
C GLU A 137 -3.17 -11.03 21.39
N GLY A 138 -3.25 -11.86 22.43
CA GLY A 138 -4.32 -11.85 23.44
C GLY A 138 -5.38 -12.92 23.19
N ASN A 139 -6.07 -13.33 24.25
CA ASN A 139 -7.16 -14.29 24.16
C ASN A 139 -8.42 -13.54 23.71
N LEU A 140 -9.15 -14.02 22.70
CA LEU A 140 -10.46 -13.44 22.34
C LEU A 140 -11.41 -13.43 23.55
N ALA A 141 -11.26 -14.40 24.46
CA ALA A 141 -11.96 -14.46 25.74
C ALA A 141 -11.53 -13.40 26.77
N ASP A 142 -10.29 -12.90 26.71
CA ASP A 142 -9.82 -11.84 27.62
C ASP A 142 -10.35 -10.46 27.19
N ALA A 143 -10.66 -10.28 25.91
CA ALA A 143 -11.25 -9.05 25.38
C ALA A 143 -12.68 -8.79 25.91
N ASP A 144 -13.45 -9.84 26.24
CA ASP A 144 -14.73 -9.72 26.94
C ASP A 144 -14.56 -9.30 28.42
N SER A 145 -13.40 -9.55 29.02
CA SER A 145 -13.10 -9.20 30.43
C SER A 145 -12.52 -7.78 30.61
N GLY A 146 -12.08 -7.15 29.52
CA GLY A 146 -11.40 -5.84 29.54
C GLY A 146 -12.27 -4.69 30.01
N SER A 147 -13.60 -4.77 29.82
CA SER A 147 -14.53 -3.75 30.31
C SER A 147 -14.72 -3.80 31.84
N ALA A 148 -14.56 -4.97 32.46
CA ALA A 148 -14.73 -5.13 33.91
C ALA A 148 -13.49 -4.72 34.72
N LYS A 149 -12.28 -4.86 34.15
CA LYS A 149 -11.02 -4.56 34.87
C LYS A 149 -10.69 -3.06 34.94
N ASP A 150 -11.12 -2.27 33.96
CA ASP A 150 -10.89 -0.82 33.99
C ASP A 150 -11.84 -0.06 34.93
N LEU A 151 -12.96 -0.66 35.34
CA LEU A 151 -13.89 -0.10 36.32
C LEU A 151 -13.46 -0.34 37.78
N ASP A 152 -12.73 -1.42 38.06
CA ASP A 152 -12.29 -1.76 39.43
C ASP A 152 -11.03 -1.00 39.88
N ILE A 153 -10.27 -0.43 38.95
CA ILE A 153 -9.08 0.39 39.27
C ILE A 153 -9.46 1.86 39.54
N ALA A 154 -10.63 2.31 39.08
CA ALA A 154 -11.11 3.68 39.30
C ALA A 154 -11.85 3.89 40.63
N LEU A 155 -12.01 2.85 41.46
CA LEU A 155 -12.75 2.89 42.74
C LEU A 155 -11.93 2.46 43.98
N ARG A 156 -10.59 2.50 43.91
CA ARG A 156 -9.71 2.30 45.08
C ARG A 156 -8.79 3.48 45.34
#